data_AF-A0A3Q1ERI4-F1
#
_entry.id   AF-A0A3Q1ERI4-F1
#
_cell.length_a   1.000
_cell.length_b   1.000
_cell.length_c   1.000
_cell.angle_alpha   90.00
_cell.angle_beta   90.00
_cell.angle_gamma   90.00
#
_symmetry.space_group_name_H-M   'P 1'
#
loop_
_entity.id
_entity.type
_entity.pdbx_description
1 polymer ?
#
loop_
_entity_poly.entity_id
_entity_poly.type
_entity_poly.pdbx_seq_one_letter_code
_entity_poly.pdbx_strand_id
1 'polypeptide(L)'
;MTTHHYLHYQGTRSSYCRDLLALQLADWNRMQTDCYLPEERLRIFTLLAGKPVWQSSESVVNVCSELDWKRCVAVHLWFMLPPTASVADALARYEAAFQGSCESGKYACAPLPPYLEADQPDSEEEEESKRPLYDICFHLLKLYSDRHYSLQQLLDPLTVTWERLDYRLSWHLWGVLQALHYGHLSSSRQGLLHTSYAAQLESAGLWHMAVFILLHIPDHSQRERAVREMLTLHCPLQETDESVRRERFLTERLLVPERWIHEAKATRARRDADRHQQALHLYRAGYWNQCHRLLIQHLASDCIINDNHDYLLEFLEGLAVPEHSATIQDWDTAGRVYLDYIRVIKTLQDIQQSAGYELERLYTDVTSLCSRIELLPCSTARDRLAQSGRSTAAMFDRR
;
A
#
# COMPACT_ATOMS: atom_id res chain seq x y z
N MET A 1 35.10 -14.39 -45.00
CA MET A 1 34.78 -14.24 -43.56
C MET A 1 35.67 -13.22 -42.84
N THR A 2 36.97 -13.12 -43.16
CA THR A 2 37.90 -12.13 -42.57
C THR A 2 37.64 -10.67 -43.01
N THR A 3 37.15 -10.42 -44.23
CA THR A 3 36.80 -9.07 -44.73
C THR A 3 35.53 -8.49 -44.11
N HIS A 4 34.52 -9.34 -43.83
CA HIS A 4 33.30 -8.91 -43.14
C HIS A 4 33.58 -8.49 -41.68
N HIS A 5 34.47 -9.20 -40.98
CA HIS A 5 34.88 -8.81 -39.63
C HIS A 5 35.67 -7.50 -39.59
N TYR A 6 36.49 -7.22 -40.61
CA TYR A 6 37.26 -5.97 -40.70
C TYR A 6 36.38 -4.75 -40.95
N LEU A 7 35.40 -4.86 -41.85
CA LEU A 7 34.44 -3.78 -42.12
C LEU A 7 33.54 -3.49 -40.91
N HIS A 8 33.12 -4.53 -40.19
CA HIS A 8 32.30 -4.38 -38.98
C HIS A 8 33.05 -3.69 -37.83
N TYR A 9 34.36 -3.95 -37.69
CA TYR A 9 35.21 -3.31 -36.68
C TYR A 9 35.57 -1.86 -37.02
N GLN A 10 35.69 -1.53 -38.31
CA GLN A 10 36.06 -0.20 -38.78
C GLN A 10 34.88 0.78 -38.87
N GLY A 11 33.68 0.32 -39.26
CA GLY A 11 32.48 1.16 -39.34
C GLY A 11 32.05 1.77 -38.01
N THR A 12 32.36 1.10 -36.89
CA THR A 12 32.11 1.60 -35.53
C THR A 12 33.09 2.67 -35.05
N ARG A 13 34.27 2.85 -35.67
CA ARG A 13 35.35 3.68 -35.09
C ARG A 13 36.03 4.68 -36.01
N SER A 14 35.95 4.55 -37.34
CA SER A 14 36.65 5.45 -38.27
C SER A 14 35.68 6.23 -39.14
N SER A 15 35.64 7.56 -39.00
CA SER A 15 34.87 8.47 -39.87
C SER A 15 35.22 8.27 -41.34
N TYR A 16 36.51 8.05 -41.64
CA TYR A 16 37.00 7.80 -42.98
C TYR A 16 36.35 6.57 -43.65
N CYS A 17 36.17 5.47 -42.92
CA CYS A 17 35.49 4.29 -43.45
C CYS A 17 34.01 4.55 -43.73
N ARG A 18 33.35 5.36 -42.88
CA ARG A 18 31.95 5.76 -43.11
C ARG A 18 31.82 6.60 -44.38
N ASP A 19 32.75 7.54 -44.59
CA ASP A 19 32.76 8.40 -45.77
C ASP A 19 32.99 7.60 -47.06
N LEU A 20 33.91 6.62 -47.05
CA LEU A 20 34.13 5.72 -48.19
C LEU A 20 32.89 4.89 -48.52
N LEU A 21 32.19 4.37 -47.51
CA LEU A 21 30.96 3.59 -47.71
C LEU A 21 29.82 4.47 -48.21
N ALA A 22 29.74 5.74 -47.75
CA ALA A 22 28.79 6.71 -48.26
C ALA A 22 29.04 7.07 -49.73
N LEU A 23 30.31 7.19 -50.14
CA LEU A 23 30.70 7.37 -51.54
C LEU A 23 30.32 6.14 -52.38
N GLN A 24 30.60 4.94 -51.88
CA GLN A 24 30.26 3.69 -52.57
C GLN A 24 28.74 3.58 -52.83
N LEU A 25 27.91 3.96 -51.86
CA LEU A 25 26.46 4.01 -52.02
C LEU A 25 26.03 5.04 -53.07
N ALA A 26 26.65 6.23 -53.08
CA ALA A 26 26.39 7.27 -54.07
C ALA A 26 26.77 6.84 -55.48
N ASP A 27 27.91 6.17 -55.65
CA ASP A 27 28.35 5.63 -56.93
C ASP A 27 27.40 4.54 -57.44
N TRP A 28 26.94 3.66 -56.55
CA TRP A 28 25.99 2.61 -56.93
C TRP A 28 24.66 3.16 -57.43
N ASN A 29 24.12 4.18 -56.75
CA ASN A 29 22.89 4.88 -57.16
C ASN A 29 23.11 5.63 -58.49
N ARG A 30 24.21 6.38 -58.63
CA ARG A 30 24.54 7.10 -59.88
C ARG A 30 24.64 6.17 -61.09
N MET A 31 25.22 4.98 -60.90
CA MET A 31 25.41 3.98 -61.95
C MET A 31 24.21 3.03 -62.10
N GLN A 32 23.14 3.20 -61.29
CA GLN A 32 21.95 2.33 -61.26
C GLN A 32 22.30 0.84 -61.04
N THR A 33 23.38 0.60 -60.29
CA THR A 33 23.85 -0.76 -59.94
C THR A 33 23.25 -1.27 -58.64
N ASP A 34 22.63 -0.38 -57.87
CA ASP A 34 21.86 -0.68 -56.66
C ASP A 34 20.61 -1.51 -56.94
N CYS A 35 20.00 -1.40 -58.13
CA CYS A 35 18.87 -2.25 -58.58
C CYS A 35 19.19 -3.76 -58.57
N TYR A 36 20.46 -4.13 -58.72
CA TYR A 36 20.89 -5.54 -58.77
C TYR A 36 21.39 -6.06 -57.42
N LEU A 37 21.42 -5.21 -56.39
CA LEU A 37 21.85 -5.58 -55.04
C LEU A 37 20.64 -5.93 -54.17
N PRO A 38 20.71 -7.00 -53.35
CA PRO A 38 19.64 -7.31 -52.42
C PRO A 38 19.50 -6.20 -51.37
N GLU A 39 18.26 -5.90 -50.98
CA GLU A 39 17.96 -4.80 -50.05
C GLU A 39 18.71 -4.94 -48.71
N GLU A 40 18.82 -6.16 -48.17
CA GLU A 40 19.57 -6.44 -46.93
C GLU A 40 21.02 -5.95 -47.02
N ARG A 41 21.67 -6.13 -48.18
CA ARG A 41 23.04 -5.68 -48.39
C ARG A 41 23.10 -4.16 -48.45
N LEU A 42 22.15 -3.52 -49.12
CA LEU A 42 22.05 -2.06 -49.12
C LEU A 42 21.84 -1.53 -47.70
N ARG A 43 20.95 -2.15 -46.89
CA ARG A 43 20.72 -1.80 -45.47
C ARG A 43 21.98 -1.88 -44.61
N ILE A 44 22.83 -2.90 -44.82
CA ILE A 44 24.10 -3.02 -44.08
C ILE A 44 25.07 -1.90 -44.47
N PHE A 45 25.20 -1.61 -45.77
CA PHE A 45 26.09 -0.54 -46.23
C PHE A 45 25.60 0.84 -45.76
N THR A 46 24.28 1.09 -45.75
CA THR A 46 23.70 2.35 -45.27
C THR A 46 23.90 2.52 -43.77
N LEU A 47 23.70 1.45 -42.98
CA LEU A 47 24.01 1.41 -41.55
C LEU A 47 25.48 1.74 -41.28
N LEU A 48 26.41 1.07 -41.98
CA LEU A 48 27.85 1.29 -41.79
C LEU A 48 28.32 2.67 -42.28
N ALA A 49 27.63 3.26 -43.25
CA ALA A 49 27.83 4.65 -43.67
C ALA A 49 27.29 5.67 -42.64
N GLY A 50 26.58 5.22 -41.60
CA GLY A 50 25.99 6.08 -40.57
C GLY A 50 24.79 6.88 -41.08
N LYS A 51 24.08 6.38 -42.09
CA LYS A 51 22.86 7.01 -42.63
C LYS A 51 21.63 6.16 -42.29
N PRO A 52 20.58 6.73 -41.66
CA PRO A 52 19.41 5.98 -41.24
C PRO A 52 18.48 5.58 -42.39
N VAL A 53 18.40 6.43 -43.41
CA VAL A 53 17.57 6.24 -44.60
C VAL A 53 18.41 6.55 -45.83
N TRP A 54 18.25 5.74 -46.88
CA TRP A 54 18.90 5.95 -48.16
C TRP A 54 17.90 5.82 -49.30
N GLN A 55 17.90 6.81 -50.20
CA GLN A 55 17.13 6.73 -51.43
C GLN A 55 17.93 5.90 -52.45
N SER A 56 17.47 4.68 -52.71
CA SER A 56 17.93 3.86 -53.84
C SER A 56 17.19 4.27 -55.12
N SER A 57 17.65 3.77 -56.26
CA SER A 57 17.03 3.98 -57.57
C SER A 57 15.59 3.45 -57.65
N GLU A 58 15.30 2.34 -56.97
CA GLU A 58 13.98 1.67 -57.01
C GLU A 58 13.15 1.86 -55.73
N SER A 59 13.79 2.06 -54.56
CA SER A 59 13.09 2.08 -53.27
C SER A 59 13.80 2.92 -52.21
N VAL A 60 13.09 3.20 -51.11
CA VAL A 60 13.66 3.83 -49.92
C VAL A 60 14.16 2.74 -48.98
N VAL A 61 15.46 2.68 -48.75
CA VAL A 61 16.07 1.72 -47.84
C VAL A 61 16.08 2.33 -46.44
N ASN A 62 15.21 1.84 -45.56
CA ASN A 62 15.15 2.21 -44.16
C ASN A 62 15.86 1.16 -43.29
N VAL A 63 16.85 1.57 -42.52
CA VAL A 63 17.60 0.67 -41.63
C VAL A 63 16.76 0.24 -40.41
N CYS A 64 15.76 1.02 -40.04
CA CYS A 64 14.97 0.83 -38.81
C CYS A 64 13.60 0.17 -39.03
N SER A 65 13.21 -0.17 -40.27
CA SER A 65 11.84 -0.62 -40.59
C SER A 65 11.42 -1.95 -39.93
N GLU A 66 12.37 -2.86 -39.72
CA GLU A 66 12.13 -4.20 -39.16
C GLU A 66 12.65 -4.35 -37.72
N LEU A 67 12.99 -3.23 -37.08
CA LEU A 67 13.58 -3.20 -35.75
C LEU A 67 12.56 -2.73 -34.71
N ASP A 68 12.55 -3.38 -33.55
CA ASP A 68 11.90 -2.86 -32.36
C ASP A 68 12.57 -1.56 -31.92
N TRP A 69 11.85 -0.76 -31.12
CA TRP A 69 12.31 0.57 -30.76
C TRP A 69 13.64 0.54 -29.98
N LYS A 70 13.88 -0.52 -29.20
CA LYS A 70 15.12 -0.70 -28.42
C LYS A 70 16.31 -0.90 -29.37
N ARG A 71 16.14 -1.71 -30.42
CA ARG A 71 17.14 -1.86 -31.48
C ARG A 71 17.30 -0.58 -32.31
N CYS A 72 16.24 0.16 -32.57
CA CYS A 72 16.33 1.47 -33.22
C CYS A 72 17.18 2.45 -32.41
N VAL A 73 16.97 2.56 -31.10
CA VAL A 73 17.81 3.38 -30.20
C VAL A 73 19.27 2.92 -30.25
N ALA A 74 19.52 1.61 -30.23
CA ALA A 74 20.87 1.06 -30.32
C ALA A 74 21.57 1.42 -31.63
N VAL A 75 20.86 1.41 -32.77
CA VAL A 75 21.37 1.88 -34.06
C VAL A 75 21.82 3.34 -33.98
N HIS A 76 21.02 4.20 -33.34
CA HIS A 76 21.36 5.61 -33.17
C HIS A 76 22.61 5.80 -32.29
N LEU A 77 22.71 5.02 -31.20
CA LEU A 77 23.82 5.08 -30.26
C LEU A 77 25.14 4.58 -30.86
N TRP A 78 25.12 3.46 -31.61
CA TRP A 78 26.35 2.79 -32.06
C TRP A 78 26.81 3.22 -33.46
N PHE A 79 25.89 3.54 -34.36
CA PHE A 79 26.22 3.75 -35.78
C PHE A 79 25.98 5.18 -36.26
N MET A 80 24.92 5.84 -35.78
CA MET A 80 24.55 7.18 -36.29
C MET A 80 25.29 8.32 -35.60
N LEU A 81 25.76 8.10 -34.37
CA LEU A 81 26.47 9.10 -33.57
C LEU A 81 27.98 8.80 -33.49
N PRO A 82 28.80 9.82 -33.18
CA PRO A 82 30.19 9.60 -32.83
C PRO A 82 30.30 8.87 -31.48
N PRO A 83 31.40 8.13 -31.22
CA PRO A 83 31.57 7.38 -29.97
C PRO A 83 31.67 8.26 -28.72
N THR A 84 31.82 9.57 -28.87
CA THR A 84 31.83 10.57 -27.80
C THR A 84 30.42 11.10 -27.46
N ALA A 85 29.40 10.75 -28.23
CA ALA A 85 28.04 11.22 -28.00
C ALA A 85 27.45 10.59 -26.72
N SER A 86 26.59 11.35 -26.05
CA SER A 86 25.90 10.87 -24.85
C SER A 86 24.67 10.03 -25.20
N VAL A 87 24.16 9.29 -24.21
CA VAL A 87 22.87 8.58 -24.31
C VAL A 87 21.73 9.57 -24.59
N ALA A 88 21.80 10.78 -24.02
CA ALA A 88 20.81 11.84 -24.25
C ALA A 88 20.76 12.26 -25.72
N ASP A 89 21.92 12.39 -26.37
CA ASP A 89 22.01 12.74 -27.80
C ASP A 89 21.42 11.63 -28.69
N ALA A 90 21.66 10.37 -28.34
CA ALA A 90 21.10 9.21 -29.04
C ALA A 90 19.58 9.15 -28.94
N LEU A 91 19.03 9.39 -27.75
CA LEU A 91 17.59 9.45 -27.55
C LEU A 91 16.96 10.63 -28.27
N ALA A 92 17.57 11.82 -28.24
CA ALA A 92 17.05 12.99 -28.95
C ALA A 92 16.97 12.76 -30.46
N ARG A 93 17.99 12.10 -31.05
CA ARG A 93 17.96 11.73 -32.47
C ARG A 93 16.91 10.67 -32.78
N TYR A 94 16.79 9.64 -31.94
CA TYR A 94 15.76 8.62 -32.07
C TYR A 94 14.33 9.22 -31.94
N GLU A 95 14.14 10.17 -31.04
CA GLU A 95 12.87 10.89 -30.89
C GLU A 95 12.51 11.66 -32.15
N ALA A 96 13.46 12.40 -32.71
CA ALA A 96 13.26 13.09 -33.97
C ALA A 96 12.92 12.10 -35.11
N ALA A 97 13.50 10.89 -35.09
CA ALA A 97 13.28 9.84 -36.07
C ALA A 97 11.86 9.26 -36.04
N PHE A 98 11.28 8.99 -34.86
CA PHE A 98 9.92 8.44 -34.78
C PHE A 98 8.83 9.52 -34.78
N GLN A 99 9.15 10.77 -34.39
CA GLN A 99 8.24 11.92 -34.52
C GLN A 99 8.20 12.48 -35.94
N GLY A 100 9.17 12.11 -36.80
CA GLY A 100 9.25 12.57 -38.18
C GLY A 100 9.71 14.03 -38.33
N SER A 101 10.37 14.59 -37.32
CA SER A 101 10.94 15.95 -37.36
C SER A 101 12.30 16.02 -38.06
N CYS A 102 12.83 14.88 -38.53
CA CYS A 102 14.04 14.77 -39.34
C CYS A 102 13.78 15.09 -40.83
N GLU A 103 14.83 15.48 -41.55
CA GLU A 103 14.80 15.69 -43.01
C GLU A 103 14.33 14.46 -43.80
N SER A 104 14.57 13.25 -43.26
CA SER A 104 14.17 11.97 -43.86
C SER A 104 12.75 11.51 -43.48
N GLY A 105 11.96 12.35 -42.81
CA GLY A 105 10.63 12.00 -42.32
C GLY A 105 10.66 10.99 -41.18
N LYS A 106 9.52 10.31 -40.96
CA LYS A 106 9.38 9.28 -39.92
C LYS A 106 9.93 7.95 -40.43
N TYR A 107 11.00 7.46 -39.79
CA TYR A 107 11.66 6.20 -40.19
C TYR A 107 11.86 5.21 -39.05
N ALA A 108 11.63 5.60 -37.79
CA ALA A 108 11.70 4.70 -36.65
C ALA A 108 10.31 4.46 -36.04
N CYS A 109 10.11 3.29 -35.43
CA CYS A 109 8.91 2.97 -34.65
C CYS A 109 8.90 3.78 -33.34
N ALA A 110 7.70 4.10 -32.83
CA ALA A 110 7.54 4.76 -31.54
C ALA A 110 7.83 3.78 -30.39
N PRO A 111 8.31 4.25 -29.23
CA PRO A 111 8.66 3.39 -28.11
C PRO A 111 7.41 2.97 -27.34
N LEU A 112 6.60 2.10 -27.94
CA LEU A 112 5.36 1.59 -27.36
C LEU A 112 5.64 0.55 -26.26
N PRO A 113 4.78 0.45 -25.23
CA PRO A 113 4.84 -0.64 -24.25
C PRO A 113 4.77 -2.03 -24.88
N PRO A 114 5.32 -3.09 -24.25
CA PRO A 114 5.47 -4.41 -24.86
C PRO A 114 4.14 -5.06 -25.28
N TYR A 115 3.05 -4.75 -24.59
CA TYR A 115 1.72 -5.27 -24.92
C TYR A 115 1.08 -4.57 -26.13
N LEU A 116 1.53 -3.37 -26.48
CA LEU A 116 1.15 -2.64 -27.71
C LEU A 116 2.14 -2.89 -28.86
N GLU A 117 3.32 -3.44 -28.59
CA GLU A 117 4.28 -3.81 -29.65
C GLU A 117 3.77 -4.99 -30.50
N ALA A 118 2.98 -5.90 -29.92
CA ALA A 118 2.48 -7.11 -30.56
C ALA A 118 1.22 -6.88 -31.42
N ASP A 119 0.35 -5.99 -30.97
CA ASP A 119 -0.82 -5.53 -31.71
C ASP A 119 -0.44 -4.20 -32.38
N GLN A 120 0.15 -4.26 -33.58
CA GLN A 120 0.17 -3.12 -34.47
C GLN A 120 -1.15 -3.12 -35.27
N PRO A 121 -2.21 -2.43 -34.83
CA PRO A 121 -3.37 -2.30 -35.67
C PRO A 121 -3.01 -1.46 -36.89
N ASP A 122 -3.25 -2.01 -38.09
CA ASP A 122 -3.30 -1.30 -39.38
C ASP A 122 -4.44 -0.27 -39.45
N SER A 123 -5.09 0.08 -38.34
CA SER A 123 -6.23 0.98 -38.31
C SER A 123 -5.88 2.31 -37.67
N GLU A 124 -5.90 3.34 -38.51
CA GLU A 124 -6.01 4.76 -38.17
C GLU A 124 -7.34 5.08 -37.46
N GLU A 125 -7.71 4.34 -36.42
CA GLU A 125 -8.92 4.61 -35.64
C GLU A 125 -8.63 4.30 -34.19
N GLU A 126 -8.41 5.35 -33.39
CA GLU A 126 -9.07 5.53 -32.09
C GLU A 126 -8.59 6.85 -31.45
N GLU A 127 -9.42 7.89 -31.62
CA GLU A 127 -9.41 9.05 -30.75
C GLU A 127 -9.84 8.63 -29.34
N GLU A 128 -8.89 8.27 -28.46
CA GLU A 128 -9.11 8.42 -27.02
C GLU A 128 -7.81 8.48 -26.20
N SER A 129 -7.04 9.55 -26.39
CA SER A 129 -6.45 10.40 -25.34
C SER A 129 -5.29 11.24 -25.90
N LYS A 130 -5.26 12.54 -25.58
CA LYS A 130 -4.34 13.56 -26.12
C LYS A 130 -2.85 13.37 -25.75
N ARG A 131 -2.40 12.18 -25.32
CA ARG A 131 -1.02 11.92 -24.91
C ARG A 131 -0.56 10.53 -25.39
N PRO A 132 0.56 10.44 -26.12
CA PRO A 132 1.11 9.15 -26.53
C PRO A 132 1.61 8.36 -25.30
N LEU A 133 1.27 7.08 -25.24
CA LEU A 133 1.74 6.13 -24.23
C LEU A 133 3.08 5.53 -24.68
N TYR A 134 4.06 5.50 -23.79
CA TYR A 134 5.39 4.95 -24.08
C TYR A 134 5.82 3.93 -23.03
N ASP A 135 6.76 3.08 -23.44
CA ASP A 135 7.36 2.04 -22.60
C ASP A 135 8.10 2.64 -21.40
N ILE A 136 8.03 1.97 -20.25
CA ILE A 136 8.70 2.37 -19.01
C ILE A 136 10.22 2.51 -19.17
N CYS A 137 10.87 1.66 -19.97
CA CYS A 137 12.30 1.72 -20.25
C CYS A 137 12.64 2.99 -21.03
N PHE A 138 11.77 3.43 -21.94
CA PHE A 138 11.95 4.70 -22.64
C PHE A 138 11.84 5.88 -21.66
N HIS A 139 10.84 5.87 -20.78
CA HIS A 139 10.72 6.88 -19.73
C HIS A 139 11.93 6.90 -18.78
N LEU A 140 12.50 5.75 -18.43
CA LEU A 140 13.72 5.66 -17.61
C LEU A 140 14.95 6.22 -18.33
N LEU A 141 15.10 5.94 -19.62
CA LEU A 141 16.15 6.53 -20.46
C LEU A 141 16.00 8.07 -20.56
N LYS A 142 14.76 8.56 -20.63
CA LYS A 142 14.46 9.99 -20.55
C LYS A 142 14.85 10.58 -19.20
N LEU A 143 14.51 9.92 -18.09
CA LEU A 143 14.87 10.35 -16.74
C LEU A 143 16.39 10.36 -16.51
N TYR A 144 17.11 9.40 -17.11
CA TYR A 144 18.57 9.37 -17.09
C TYR A 144 19.19 10.56 -17.82
N SER A 145 18.58 10.95 -18.94
CA SER A 145 19.04 12.06 -19.79
C SER A 145 18.66 13.44 -19.23
N ASP A 146 17.47 13.56 -18.67
CA ASP A 146 16.95 14.75 -18.01
C ASP A 146 16.40 14.39 -16.61
N ARG A 147 17.10 14.85 -15.58
CA ARG A 147 16.71 14.59 -14.18
C ARG A 147 15.39 15.25 -13.80
N HIS A 148 14.93 16.24 -14.55
CA HIS A 148 13.66 16.92 -14.32
C HIS A 148 12.48 16.30 -15.08
N TYR A 149 12.72 15.19 -15.80
CA TYR A 149 11.68 14.47 -16.53
C TYR A 149 10.54 14.05 -15.60
N SER A 150 9.30 14.17 -16.08
CA SER A 150 8.10 13.96 -15.27
C SER A 150 7.96 12.50 -14.83
N LEU A 151 8.00 12.27 -13.51
CA LEU A 151 7.76 10.94 -12.93
C LEU A 151 6.31 10.48 -13.05
N GLN A 152 5.37 11.41 -13.29
CA GLN A 152 3.97 11.05 -13.36
C GLN A 152 3.69 10.11 -14.54
N GLN A 153 4.29 10.37 -15.71
CA GLN A 153 4.12 9.52 -16.89
C GLN A 153 4.83 8.18 -16.70
N LEU A 154 6.05 8.24 -16.16
CA LEU A 154 6.89 7.06 -15.92
C LEU A 154 6.25 6.05 -14.97
N LEU A 155 5.52 6.51 -13.95
CA LEU A 155 4.89 5.66 -12.93
C LEU A 155 3.44 5.29 -13.26
N ASP A 156 2.95 5.60 -14.46
CA ASP A 156 1.63 5.17 -14.91
C ASP A 156 1.65 3.65 -15.20
N PRO A 157 0.74 2.83 -14.62
CA PRO A 157 0.62 1.40 -14.90
C PRO A 157 0.64 1.03 -16.39
N LEU A 158 0.04 1.90 -17.23
CA LEU A 158 -0.06 1.68 -18.67
C LEU A 158 1.29 1.71 -19.40
N THR A 159 2.38 2.15 -18.75
CA THR A 159 3.73 2.08 -19.35
C THR A 159 4.28 0.66 -19.43
N VAL A 160 3.66 -0.31 -18.74
CA VAL A 160 4.14 -1.71 -18.67
C VAL A 160 3.04 -2.72 -18.96
N THR A 161 1.85 -2.51 -18.42
CA THR A 161 0.75 -3.47 -18.49
C THR A 161 -0.51 -2.81 -19.03
N TRP A 162 -1.33 -3.57 -19.76
CA TRP A 162 -2.66 -3.11 -20.19
C TRP A 162 -3.64 -2.94 -19.00
N GLU A 163 -3.32 -3.52 -17.85
CA GLU A 163 -4.09 -3.42 -16.62
C GLU A 163 -3.90 -2.04 -15.95
N ARG A 164 -4.88 -1.15 -16.12
CA ARG A 164 -4.89 0.22 -15.54
C ARG A 164 -4.81 0.26 -14.01
N LEU A 165 -5.09 -0.87 -13.36
CA LEU A 165 -5.13 -1.01 -11.92
C LEU A 165 -3.95 -1.83 -11.40
N ASP A 166 -2.93 -2.16 -12.19
CA ASP A 166 -1.72 -2.81 -11.66
C ASP A 166 -0.67 -1.74 -11.26
N TYR A 167 -0.62 -1.41 -9.98
CA TYR A 167 0.34 -0.42 -9.46
C TYR A 167 1.57 -1.08 -8.82
N ARG A 168 1.72 -2.41 -8.91
CA ARG A 168 2.79 -3.15 -8.24
C ARG A 168 4.16 -2.65 -8.66
N LEU A 169 4.42 -2.64 -9.97
CA LEU A 169 5.71 -2.22 -10.51
C LEU A 169 5.92 -0.72 -10.32
N SER A 170 4.91 0.11 -10.57
CA SER A 170 4.98 1.56 -10.35
C SER A 170 5.37 1.90 -8.91
N TRP A 171 4.78 1.20 -7.93
CA TRP A 171 5.10 1.43 -6.52
C TRP A 171 6.54 1.02 -6.17
N HIS A 172 6.97 -0.17 -6.61
CA HIS A 172 8.35 -0.63 -6.36
C HIS A 172 9.39 0.26 -7.05
N LEU A 173 9.11 0.70 -8.29
CA LEU A 173 9.98 1.62 -9.00
C LEU A 173 10.07 2.98 -8.30
N TRP A 174 8.95 3.50 -7.81
CA TRP A 174 8.96 4.71 -7.00
C TRP A 174 9.87 4.59 -5.77
N GLY A 175 9.84 3.46 -5.05
CA GLY A 175 10.75 3.21 -3.93
C GLY A 175 12.23 3.24 -4.32
N VAL A 176 12.59 2.67 -5.47
CA VAL A 176 13.97 2.74 -6.01
C VAL A 176 14.33 4.18 -6.39
N LEU A 177 13.44 4.91 -7.06
CA LEU A 177 13.66 6.30 -7.46
C LEU A 177 13.85 7.22 -6.24
N GLN A 178 13.07 7.01 -5.18
CA GLN A 178 13.25 7.73 -3.91
C GLN A 178 14.63 7.45 -3.30
N ALA A 179 15.09 6.20 -3.31
CA ALA A 179 16.42 5.83 -2.83
C ALA A 179 17.56 6.47 -3.66
N LEU A 180 17.31 6.73 -4.95
CA LEU A 180 18.20 7.48 -5.84
C LEU A 180 18.05 9.01 -5.72
N HIS A 181 17.31 9.49 -4.71
CA HIS A 181 17.05 10.90 -4.40
C HIS A 181 16.18 11.65 -5.43
N TYR A 182 15.35 10.96 -6.21
CA TYR A 182 14.28 11.60 -6.97
C TYR A 182 13.08 11.89 -6.07
N GLY A 183 12.73 13.17 -5.93
CA GLY A 183 11.69 13.65 -5.01
C GLY A 183 10.61 14.52 -5.65
N HIS A 184 10.63 14.71 -6.97
CA HIS A 184 9.76 15.65 -7.69
C HIS A 184 8.37 15.09 -8.04
N LEU A 185 7.97 13.98 -7.43
CA LEU A 185 6.59 13.48 -7.51
C LEU A 185 5.72 14.19 -6.46
N SER A 186 4.59 14.76 -6.87
CA SER A 186 3.70 15.48 -5.93
C SER A 186 3.12 14.56 -4.86
N SER A 187 2.87 15.09 -3.66
CA SER A 187 2.34 14.31 -2.53
C SER A 187 0.99 13.65 -2.84
N SER A 188 0.14 14.30 -3.65
CA SER A 188 -1.13 13.72 -4.11
C SER A 188 -0.91 12.48 -4.99
N ARG A 189 0.09 12.50 -5.87
CA ARG A 189 0.43 11.36 -6.73
C ARG A 189 1.09 10.24 -5.95
N GLN A 190 1.96 10.56 -5.00
CA GLN A 190 2.48 9.58 -4.04
C GLN A 190 1.33 8.90 -3.30
N GLY A 191 0.41 9.69 -2.74
CA GLY A 191 -0.79 9.18 -2.07
C GLY A 191 -1.58 8.21 -2.94
N LEU A 192 -1.83 8.57 -4.21
CA LEU A 192 -2.50 7.69 -5.17
C LEU A 192 -1.74 6.36 -5.38
N LEU A 193 -0.42 6.39 -5.57
CA LEU A 193 0.37 5.15 -5.73
C LEU A 193 0.24 4.25 -4.50
N HIS A 194 0.35 4.82 -3.29
CA HIS A 194 0.24 4.06 -2.05
C HIS A 194 -1.17 3.48 -1.88
N THR A 195 -2.22 4.28 -2.07
CA THR A 195 -3.60 3.82 -1.86
C THR A 195 -4.05 2.84 -2.93
N SER A 196 -3.69 3.06 -4.20
CA SER A 196 -4.03 2.15 -5.29
C SER A 196 -3.37 0.78 -5.12
N TYR A 197 -2.08 0.72 -4.76
CA TYR A 197 -1.42 -0.56 -4.52
C TYR A 197 -1.93 -1.24 -3.24
N ALA A 198 -2.19 -0.47 -2.16
CA ALA A 198 -2.82 -1.00 -0.97
C ALA A 198 -4.20 -1.63 -1.27
N ALA A 199 -5.02 -0.99 -2.11
CA ALA A 199 -6.32 -1.52 -2.51
C ALA A 199 -6.22 -2.82 -3.33
N GLN A 200 -5.18 -2.98 -4.16
CA GLN A 200 -4.90 -4.26 -4.86
C GLN A 200 -4.56 -5.38 -3.88
N LEU A 201 -3.73 -5.09 -2.87
CA LEU A 201 -3.36 -6.08 -1.86
C LEU A 201 -4.57 -6.43 -0.98
N GLU A 202 -5.41 -5.44 -0.67
CA GLU A 202 -6.67 -5.64 0.03
C GLU A 202 -7.61 -6.58 -0.76
N SER A 203 -7.81 -6.33 -2.06
CA SER A 203 -8.68 -7.17 -2.90
C SER A 203 -8.15 -8.60 -3.06
N ALA A 204 -6.83 -8.80 -2.97
CA ALA A 204 -6.18 -10.10 -2.92
C ALA A 204 -6.26 -10.78 -1.52
N GLY A 205 -6.87 -10.15 -0.52
CA GLY A 205 -6.99 -10.67 0.85
C GLY A 205 -5.72 -10.50 1.72
N LEU A 206 -4.72 -9.76 1.21
CA LEU A 206 -3.43 -9.47 1.85
C LEU A 206 -3.46 -8.11 2.57
N TRP A 207 -4.51 -7.85 3.36
CA TRP A 207 -4.71 -6.57 4.04
C TRP A 207 -3.56 -6.17 4.98
N HIS A 208 -2.85 -7.13 5.59
CA HIS A 208 -1.68 -6.86 6.43
C HIS A 208 -0.50 -6.27 5.62
N MET A 209 -0.36 -6.68 4.35
CA MET A 209 0.58 -6.07 3.41
C MET A 209 0.08 -4.72 2.90
N ALA A 210 -1.24 -4.53 2.75
CA ALA A 210 -1.81 -3.22 2.46
C ALA A 210 -1.45 -2.20 3.55
N VAL A 211 -1.49 -2.58 4.83
CA VAL A 211 -1.01 -1.73 5.94
C VAL A 211 0.46 -1.34 5.76
N PHE A 212 1.33 -2.29 5.39
CA PHE A 212 2.73 -1.99 5.08
C PHE A 212 2.86 -0.93 3.97
N ILE A 213 2.10 -1.03 2.89
CA ILE A 213 2.12 -0.02 1.81
C ILE A 213 1.63 1.34 2.30
N LEU A 214 0.55 1.38 3.08
CA LEU A 214 -0.02 2.63 3.63
C LEU A 214 0.92 3.33 4.60
N LEU A 215 1.79 2.60 5.31
CA LEU A 215 2.80 3.21 6.18
C LEU A 215 3.83 4.07 5.43
N HIS A 216 3.93 3.93 4.11
CA HIS A 216 4.82 4.77 3.28
C HIS A 216 4.19 6.11 2.88
N ILE A 217 2.92 6.36 3.21
CA ILE A 217 2.29 7.66 2.97
C ILE A 217 3.07 8.73 3.76
N PRO A 218 3.54 9.82 3.13
CA PRO A 218 4.38 10.81 3.79
C PRO A 218 3.61 11.60 4.86
N ASP A 219 2.36 11.97 4.57
CA ASP A 219 1.52 12.72 5.50
C ASP A 219 1.10 11.86 6.69
N HIS A 220 1.46 12.31 7.91
CA HIS A 220 1.20 11.55 9.14
C HIS A 220 -0.31 11.34 9.37
N SER A 221 -1.12 12.36 9.15
CA SER A 221 -2.55 12.31 9.44
C SER A 221 -3.29 11.35 8.51
N GLN A 222 -2.96 11.38 7.22
CA GLN A 222 -3.51 10.46 6.21
C GLN A 222 -3.00 9.04 6.43
N ARG A 223 -1.71 8.87 6.76
CA ARG A 223 -1.12 7.57 7.09
C ARG A 223 -1.82 6.91 8.28
N GLU A 224 -1.93 7.63 9.38
CA GLU A 224 -2.61 7.15 10.59
C GLU A 224 -4.06 6.76 10.29
N ARG A 225 -4.79 7.65 9.61
CA ARG A 225 -6.19 7.41 9.24
C ARG A 225 -6.33 6.16 8.36
N ALA A 226 -5.56 6.04 7.29
CA ALA A 226 -5.65 4.93 6.36
C ALA A 226 -5.30 3.59 7.01
N VAL A 227 -4.28 3.55 7.87
CA VAL A 227 -3.91 2.34 8.62
C VAL A 227 -5.03 1.95 9.59
N ARG A 228 -5.56 2.90 10.38
CA ARG A 228 -6.66 2.60 11.31
C ARG A 228 -7.90 2.12 10.57
N GLU A 229 -8.28 2.75 9.46
CA GLU A 229 -9.40 2.32 8.62
C GLU A 229 -9.21 0.87 8.13
N MET A 230 -8.04 0.54 7.58
CA MET A 230 -7.71 -0.81 7.11
C MET A 230 -7.82 -1.86 8.25
N LEU A 231 -7.30 -1.53 9.44
CA LEU A 231 -7.42 -2.41 10.62
C LEU A 231 -8.88 -2.59 11.04
N THR A 232 -9.67 -1.52 11.10
CA THR A 232 -11.09 -1.60 11.52
C THR A 232 -11.95 -2.44 10.59
N LEU A 233 -11.58 -2.53 9.31
CA LEU A 233 -12.30 -3.31 8.31
C LEU A 233 -11.95 -4.80 8.38
N HIS A 234 -10.67 -5.13 8.56
CA HIS A 234 -10.15 -6.49 8.33
C HIS A 234 -9.69 -7.24 9.57
N CYS A 235 -9.45 -6.58 10.70
CA CYS A 235 -9.06 -7.28 11.94
C CYS A 235 -10.19 -8.21 12.41
N PRO A 236 -9.97 -9.54 12.45
CA PRO A 236 -10.97 -10.47 12.89
C PRO A 236 -11.12 -10.43 14.43
N LEU A 237 -12.33 -10.77 14.91
CA LEU A 237 -12.57 -10.97 16.34
C LEU A 237 -12.05 -12.33 16.82
N GLN A 238 -12.22 -13.37 16.01
CA GLN A 238 -11.77 -14.71 16.35
C GLN A 238 -10.27 -14.84 16.10
N GLU A 239 -9.56 -15.32 17.12
CA GLU A 239 -8.13 -15.60 17.04
C GLU A 239 -7.92 -16.94 16.33
N THR A 240 -7.50 -16.86 15.07
CA THR A 240 -7.02 -18.00 14.29
C THR A 240 -5.49 -17.95 14.22
N ASP A 241 -4.82 -19.07 13.96
CA ASP A 241 -3.36 -19.08 13.80
C ASP A 241 -2.88 -18.05 12.76
N GLU A 242 -3.65 -17.88 11.68
CA GLU A 242 -3.34 -16.94 10.62
C GLU A 242 -3.54 -15.48 11.07
N SER A 243 -4.62 -15.17 11.80
CA SER A 243 -4.83 -13.82 12.31
C SER A 243 -3.78 -13.42 13.35
N VAL A 244 -3.39 -14.34 14.23
CA VAL A 244 -2.33 -14.11 15.22
C VAL A 244 -0.98 -13.85 14.52
N ARG A 245 -0.65 -14.62 13.49
CA ARG A 245 0.57 -14.38 12.69
C ARG A 245 0.56 -12.99 12.03
N ARG A 246 -0.57 -12.60 11.43
CA ARG A 246 -0.73 -11.28 10.81
C ARG A 246 -0.62 -10.17 11.84
N GLU A 247 -1.26 -10.29 12.99
CA GLU A 247 -1.18 -9.31 14.07
C GLU A 247 0.25 -9.17 14.60
N ARG A 248 0.97 -10.28 14.85
CA ARG A 248 2.38 -10.24 15.25
C ARG A 248 3.26 -9.57 14.19
N PHE A 249 3.00 -9.83 12.90
CA PHE A 249 3.72 -9.12 11.84
C PHE A 249 3.52 -7.60 11.94
N LEU A 250 2.29 -7.14 12.19
CA LEU A 250 2.00 -5.71 12.33
C LEU A 250 2.66 -5.10 13.58
N THR A 251 2.64 -5.78 14.72
CA THR A 251 3.15 -5.24 15.99
C THR A 251 4.68 -5.37 16.10
N GLU A 252 5.25 -6.53 15.75
CA GLU A 252 6.67 -6.82 15.92
C GLU A 252 7.54 -6.32 14.76
N ARG A 253 7.05 -6.41 13.52
CA ARG A 253 7.83 -6.00 12.32
C ARG A 253 7.54 -4.57 11.90
N LEU A 254 6.25 -4.21 11.80
CA LEU A 254 5.84 -2.88 11.34
C LEU A 254 5.72 -1.85 12.47
N LEU A 255 5.80 -2.29 13.73
CA LEU A 255 5.68 -1.45 14.93
C LEU A 255 4.35 -0.67 14.98
N VAL A 256 3.28 -1.27 14.45
CA VAL A 256 1.92 -0.73 14.57
C VAL A 256 1.49 -0.84 16.04
N PRO A 257 1.00 0.24 16.66
CA PRO A 257 0.58 0.20 18.07
C PRO A 257 -0.52 -0.82 18.32
N GLU A 258 -0.34 -1.71 19.30
CA GLU A 258 -1.32 -2.73 19.70
C GLU A 258 -2.70 -2.14 20.03
N ARG A 259 -2.70 -0.94 20.63
CA ARG A 259 -3.91 -0.16 20.90
C ARG A 259 -4.82 -0.01 19.67
N TRP A 260 -4.26 0.16 18.46
CA TRP A 260 -5.04 0.34 17.24
C TRP A 260 -5.71 -0.96 16.79
N ILE A 261 -5.05 -2.10 17.01
CA ILE A 261 -5.62 -3.42 16.72
C ILE A 261 -6.77 -3.71 17.67
N HIS A 262 -6.61 -3.41 18.96
CA HIS A 262 -7.68 -3.58 19.93
C HIS A 262 -8.84 -2.59 19.72
N GLU A 263 -8.56 -1.35 19.31
CA GLU A 263 -9.59 -0.37 18.90
C GLU A 263 -10.43 -0.89 17.71
N ALA A 264 -9.76 -1.47 16.71
CA ALA A 264 -10.41 -2.11 15.56
C ALA A 264 -11.29 -3.29 15.98
N LYS A 265 -10.77 -4.21 16.80
CA LYS A 265 -11.52 -5.35 17.33
C LYS A 265 -12.72 -4.92 18.18
N ALA A 266 -12.56 -3.91 19.06
CA ALA A 266 -13.67 -3.35 19.83
C ALA A 266 -14.78 -2.80 18.93
N THR A 267 -14.41 -2.10 17.86
CA THR A 267 -15.38 -1.57 16.88
C THR A 267 -16.12 -2.68 16.15
N ARG A 268 -15.43 -3.79 15.83
CA ARG A 268 -16.04 -4.98 15.22
C ARG A 268 -17.00 -5.70 16.17
N ALA A 269 -16.59 -5.92 17.42
CA ALA A 269 -17.43 -6.55 18.45
C ALA A 269 -18.72 -5.75 18.69
N ARG A 270 -18.64 -4.41 18.65
CA ARG A 270 -19.82 -3.55 18.71
C ARG A 270 -20.80 -3.80 17.56
N ARG A 271 -20.30 -4.04 16.34
CA ARG A 271 -21.14 -4.35 15.17
C ARG A 271 -21.78 -5.73 15.28
N ASP A 272 -21.04 -6.70 15.79
CA ASP A 272 -21.50 -8.08 15.95
C ASP A 272 -22.37 -8.27 17.23
N ALA A 273 -22.63 -7.18 17.96
CA ALA A 273 -23.39 -7.13 19.22
C ALA A 273 -22.82 -7.99 20.37
N ASP A 274 -21.54 -8.39 20.27
CA ASP A 274 -20.82 -9.07 21.33
C ASP A 274 -20.23 -8.06 22.33
N ARG A 275 -21.00 -7.83 23.40
CA ARG A 275 -20.66 -6.85 24.44
C ARG A 275 -19.46 -7.31 25.29
N HIS A 276 -19.25 -8.61 25.46
CA HIS A 276 -18.14 -9.14 26.25
C HIS A 276 -16.81 -8.88 25.55
N GLN A 277 -16.71 -9.27 24.27
CA GLN A 277 -15.51 -9.00 23.47
C GLN A 277 -15.27 -7.51 23.27
N GLN A 278 -16.35 -6.73 23.12
CA GLN A 278 -16.23 -5.28 23.05
C GLN A 278 -15.59 -4.69 24.32
N ALA A 279 -16.03 -5.11 25.51
CA ALA A 279 -15.46 -4.65 26.79
C ALA A 279 -13.98 -5.03 26.93
N LEU A 280 -13.64 -6.28 26.59
CA LEU A 280 -12.27 -6.80 26.64
C LEU A 280 -11.33 -5.98 25.76
N HIS A 281 -11.71 -5.73 24.51
CA HIS A 281 -10.88 -4.98 23.59
C HIS A 281 -10.83 -3.48 23.89
N LEU A 282 -11.90 -2.88 24.43
CA LEU A 282 -11.86 -1.49 24.92
C LEU A 282 -10.92 -1.34 26.11
N TYR A 283 -10.91 -2.32 27.02
CA TYR A 283 -9.97 -2.37 28.15
C TYR A 283 -8.53 -2.45 27.64
N ARG A 284 -8.21 -3.41 26.75
CA ARG A 284 -6.86 -3.55 26.18
C ARG A 284 -6.42 -2.36 25.32
N ALA A 285 -7.35 -1.65 24.69
CA ALA A 285 -7.04 -0.43 23.93
C ALA A 285 -6.81 0.81 24.81
N GLY A 286 -7.08 0.72 26.13
CA GLY A 286 -6.94 1.83 27.07
C GLY A 286 -8.11 2.83 27.06
N TYR A 287 -9.26 2.47 26.48
CA TYR A 287 -10.46 3.32 26.47
C TYR A 287 -11.31 3.10 27.73
N TRP A 288 -10.76 3.44 28.90
CA TRP A 288 -11.32 3.15 30.23
C TRP A 288 -12.75 3.65 30.40
N ASN A 289 -13.03 4.90 30.02
CA ASN A 289 -14.37 5.51 30.11
C ASN A 289 -15.43 4.76 29.28
N GLN A 290 -15.06 4.33 28.07
CA GLN A 290 -15.99 3.61 27.19
C GLN A 290 -16.22 2.18 27.70
N CYS A 291 -15.15 1.53 28.19
CA CYS A 291 -15.20 0.22 28.82
C CYS A 291 -16.10 0.25 30.07
N HIS A 292 -15.85 1.19 31.00
CA HIS A 292 -16.62 1.37 32.23
C HIS A 292 -18.11 1.61 31.94
N ARG A 293 -18.45 2.54 31.04
CA ARG A 293 -19.84 2.81 30.68
C ARG A 293 -20.55 1.56 30.16
N LEU A 294 -19.88 0.80 29.29
CA LEU A 294 -20.45 -0.43 28.73
C LEU A 294 -20.61 -1.52 29.79
N LEU A 295 -19.64 -1.66 30.70
CA LEU A 295 -19.72 -2.58 31.83
C LEU A 295 -20.93 -2.27 32.69
N ILE A 296 -21.08 -1.03 33.16
CA ILE A 296 -22.17 -0.64 34.07
C ILE A 296 -23.54 -0.73 33.41
N GLN A 297 -23.68 -0.30 32.15
CA GLN A 297 -24.98 -0.25 31.47
C GLN A 297 -25.50 -1.62 31.01
N HIS A 298 -24.62 -2.57 30.72
CA HIS A 298 -25.02 -3.79 30.02
C HIS A 298 -24.46 -5.08 30.61
N LEU A 299 -23.23 -5.10 31.11
CA LEU A 299 -22.60 -6.34 31.57
C LEU A 299 -22.78 -6.57 33.08
N ALA A 300 -22.84 -5.51 33.87
CA ALA A 300 -22.78 -5.61 35.32
C ALA A 300 -24.07 -6.23 35.90
N SER A 301 -25.24 -5.91 35.35
CA SER A 301 -26.50 -6.55 35.73
C SER A 301 -26.63 -7.98 35.20
N ASP A 302 -26.14 -8.26 33.99
CA ASP A 302 -26.16 -9.60 33.41
C ASP A 302 -25.18 -10.56 34.14
N CYS A 303 -23.97 -10.11 34.50
CA CYS A 303 -23.02 -10.89 35.31
C CYS A 303 -23.54 -11.07 36.74
N ILE A 304 -24.19 -10.02 37.27
CA ILE A 304 -25.15 -9.99 38.37
C ILE A 304 -25.96 -11.27 38.58
N ILE A 305 -26.87 -11.41 37.62
CA ILE A 305 -27.96 -12.38 37.63
C ILE A 305 -27.45 -13.80 37.35
N ASN A 306 -26.36 -13.92 36.60
CA ASN A 306 -25.78 -15.20 36.20
C ASN A 306 -24.67 -15.69 37.16
N ASP A 307 -24.47 -15.04 38.31
CA ASP A 307 -23.41 -15.33 39.30
C ASP A 307 -21.98 -15.35 38.72
N ASN A 308 -21.73 -14.70 37.58
CA ASN A 308 -20.40 -14.63 36.97
C ASN A 308 -19.59 -13.45 37.55
N HIS A 309 -19.36 -13.50 38.86
CA HIS A 309 -18.70 -12.43 39.61
C HIS A 309 -17.19 -12.35 39.33
N ASP A 310 -16.55 -13.46 38.99
CA ASP A 310 -15.11 -13.51 38.70
C ASP A 310 -14.74 -12.73 37.45
N TYR A 311 -15.51 -12.90 36.37
CA TYR A 311 -15.30 -12.16 35.13
C TYR A 311 -15.43 -10.66 35.34
N LEU A 312 -16.47 -10.21 36.06
CA LEU A 312 -16.68 -8.79 36.34
C LEU A 312 -15.60 -8.22 37.28
N LEU A 313 -15.12 -9.02 38.24
CA LEU A 313 -14.07 -8.62 39.17
C LEU A 313 -12.75 -8.33 38.44
N GLU A 314 -12.32 -9.19 37.50
CA GLU A 314 -11.06 -8.98 36.76
C GLU A 314 -11.04 -7.61 36.05
N PHE A 315 -12.14 -7.25 35.38
CA PHE A 315 -12.28 -5.94 34.75
C PHE A 315 -12.29 -4.79 35.75
N LEU A 316 -13.06 -4.92 36.84
CA LEU A 316 -13.20 -3.85 37.82
C LEU A 316 -11.91 -3.62 38.62
N GLU A 317 -11.17 -4.68 38.95
CA GLU A 317 -9.85 -4.57 39.61
C GLU A 317 -8.82 -3.92 38.68
N GLY A 318 -8.83 -4.31 37.40
CA GLY A 318 -8.01 -3.66 36.39
C GLY A 318 -8.33 -2.17 36.23
N LEU A 319 -9.61 -1.77 36.32
CA LEU A 319 -10.04 -0.37 36.24
C LEU A 319 -9.84 0.41 37.56
N ALA A 320 -9.73 -0.29 38.69
CA ALA A 320 -9.53 0.30 40.02
C ALA A 320 -8.11 0.80 40.26
N VAL A 321 -7.17 0.49 39.35
CA VAL A 321 -5.79 1.01 39.42
C VAL A 321 -5.85 2.55 39.42
N PRO A 322 -5.15 3.24 40.37
CA PRO A 322 -5.29 4.68 40.56
C PRO A 322 -5.08 5.52 39.30
N GLU A 323 -4.18 5.08 38.41
CA GLU A 323 -3.90 5.72 37.12
C GLU A 323 -5.11 5.69 36.16
N HIS A 324 -5.93 4.63 36.23
CA HIS A 324 -7.09 4.45 35.37
C HIS A 324 -8.32 5.06 36.01
N SER A 325 -8.58 4.79 37.29
CA SER A 325 -9.75 5.28 38.03
C SER A 325 -9.85 6.81 38.03
N ALA A 326 -8.73 7.53 38.05
CA ALA A 326 -8.70 8.99 37.99
C ALA A 326 -9.19 9.56 36.64
N THR A 327 -9.08 8.79 35.56
CA THR A 327 -9.57 9.19 34.23
C THR A 327 -11.02 8.79 33.98
N ILE A 328 -11.57 7.91 34.81
CA ILE A 328 -12.91 7.38 34.64
C ILE A 328 -13.94 8.32 35.28
N GLN A 329 -14.91 8.76 34.47
CA GLN A 329 -16.05 9.54 34.95
C GLN A 329 -16.95 8.66 35.82
N ASP A 330 -17.39 9.18 36.96
CA ASP A 330 -18.35 8.50 37.85
C ASP A 330 -17.87 7.13 38.36
N TRP A 331 -16.55 6.96 38.50
CA TRP A 331 -15.97 5.73 39.03
C TRP A 331 -16.45 5.42 40.46
N ASP A 332 -16.38 6.41 41.37
CA ASP A 332 -16.74 6.23 42.78
C ASP A 332 -18.24 5.96 43.01
N THR A 333 -19.09 6.48 42.13
CA THR A 333 -20.55 6.40 42.21
C THR A 333 -21.10 5.13 41.59
N ALA A 334 -20.47 4.61 40.54
CA ALA A 334 -20.90 3.37 39.89
C ALA A 334 -19.86 2.25 40.03
N GLY A 335 -18.71 2.37 39.36
CA GLY A 335 -17.74 1.27 39.22
C GLY A 335 -17.24 0.70 40.54
N ARG A 336 -16.91 1.60 41.48
CA ARG A 336 -16.47 1.24 42.83
C ARG A 336 -17.55 0.54 43.65
N VAL A 337 -18.83 0.90 43.48
CA VAL A 337 -19.94 0.24 44.19
C VAL A 337 -20.06 -1.22 43.77
N TYR A 338 -19.92 -1.52 42.48
CA TYR A 338 -19.92 -2.90 41.98
C TYR A 338 -18.72 -3.70 42.46
N LEU A 339 -17.54 -3.07 42.50
CA LEU A 339 -16.31 -3.71 42.98
C LEU A 339 -16.39 -4.01 44.48
N ASP A 340 -16.82 -3.04 45.28
CA ASP A 340 -17.02 -3.21 46.72
C ASP A 340 -18.06 -4.32 46.97
N TYR A 341 -19.12 -4.38 46.16
CA TYR A 341 -20.18 -5.40 46.28
C TYR A 341 -19.64 -6.81 46.06
N ILE A 342 -18.89 -7.03 44.97
CA ILE A 342 -18.33 -8.35 44.65
C ILE A 342 -17.32 -8.77 45.73
N ARG A 343 -16.50 -7.84 46.24
CA ARG A 343 -15.57 -8.13 47.33
C ARG A 343 -16.29 -8.58 48.60
N VAL A 344 -17.37 -7.89 48.97
CA VAL A 344 -18.18 -8.25 50.13
C VAL A 344 -18.85 -9.61 49.96
N ILE A 345 -19.35 -9.96 48.77
CA ILE A 345 -19.89 -11.32 48.53
C ILE A 345 -18.81 -12.38 48.70
N LYS A 346 -17.62 -12.17 48.12
CA LYS A 346 -16.51 -13.13 48.20
C LYS A 346 -16.04 -13.32 49.63
N THR A 347 -15.86 -12.24 50.39
CA THR A 347 -15.48 -12.34 51.81
C THR A 347 -16.56 -13.02 52.65
N LEU A 348 -17.84 -12.81 52.35
CA LEU A 348 -18.94 -13.54 53.01
C LEU A 348 -18.91 -15.03 52.70
N GLN A 349 -18.61 -15.44 51.46
CA GLN A 349 -18.44 -16.84 51.08
C GLN A 349 -17.25 -17.49 51.81
N ASP A 350 -16.14 -16.77 51.94
CA ASP A 350 -14.94 -17.25 52.64
C ASP A 350 -15.17 -17.38 54.15
N ILE A 351 -15.95 -16.48 54.75
CA ILE A 351 -16.30 -16.50 56.19
C ILE A 351 -17.37 -17.56 56.51
N GLN A 352 -18.30 -17.86 55.60
CA GLN A 352 -19.17 -19.03 55.76
C GLN A 352 -18.37 -20.35 55.83
N GLN A 353 -17.14 -20.37 55.28
CA GLN A 353 -16.23 -21.51 55.34
C GLN A 353 -15.23 -21.46 56.51
N SER A 354 -15.03 -20.29 57.15
CA SER A 354 -14.02 -20.08 58.20
C SER A 354 -14.58 -19.34 59.43
N ALA A 355 -14.44 -19.94 60.61
CA ALA A 355 -15.12 -19.52 61.84
C ALA A 355 -14.72 -18.10 62.33
N GLY A 356 -15.50 -17.10 61.90
CA GLY A 356 -16.12 -16.02 62.70
C GLY A 356 -15.24 -15.20 63.64
N TYR A 357 -14.62 -14.13 63.12
CA TYR A 357 -14.27 -12.92 63.90
C TYR A 357 -14.28 -11.59 63.09
N GLU A 358 -14.55 -11.61 61.78
CA GLU A 358 -14.53 -10.39 60.92
C GLU A 358 -15.90 -9.75 60.65
N LEU A 359 -16.97 -10.25 61.30
CA LEU A 359 -18.36 -9.91 60.98
C LEU A 359 -18.73 -8.43 61.24
N GLU A 360 -18.12 -7.79 62.24
CA GLU A 360 -18.47 -6.41 62.63
C GLU A 360 -17.98 -5.34 61.62
N ARG A 361 -16.81 -5.56 60.98
CA ARG A 361 -16.30 -4.66 59.93
C ARG A 361 -17.12 -4.77 58.64
N LEU A 362 -17.53 -5.99 58.30
CA LEU A 362 -18.43 -6.23 57.18
C LEU A 362 -19.79 -5.58 57.37
N TYR A 363 -20.28 -5.48 58.61
CA TYR A 363 -21.58 -4.84 58.88
C TYR A 363 -21.61 -3.35 58.51
N THR A 364 -20.55 -2.61 58.85
CA THR A 364 -20.43 -1.18 58.47
C THR A 364 -20.26 -1.01 56.97
N ASP A 365 -19.52 -1.92 56.33
CA ASP A 365 -19.30 -1.88 54.88
C ASP A 365 -20.58 -2.22 54.12
N VAL A 366 -21.31 -3.27 54.53
CA VAL A 366 -22.61 -3.68 53.95
C VAL A 366 -23.66 -2.58 54.10
N THR A 367 -23.74 -1.90 55.25
CA THR A 367 -24.70 -0.79 55.44
C THR A 367 -24.37 0.44 54.61
N SER A 368 -23.08 0.79 54.47
CA SER A 368 -22.63 1.83 53.54
C SER A 368 -22.90 1.45 52.09
N LEU A 369 -22.75 0.17 51.76
CA LEU A 369 -22.90 -0.34 50.41
C LEU A 369 -24.37 -0.42 49.99
N CYS A 370 -25.28 -0.80 50.88
CA CYS A 370 -26.72 -0.76 50.61
C CYS A 370 -27.22 0.65 50.26
N SER A 371 -26.78 1.68 50.99
CA SER A 371 -27.17 3.07 50.68
C SER A 371 -26.59 3.57 49.36
N ARG A 372 -25.39 3.10 48.98
CA ARG A 372 -24.77 3.38 47.67
C ARG A 372 -25.42 2.61 46.52
N ILE A 373 -25.87 1.37 46.75
CA ILE A 373 -26.61 0.58 45.75
C ILE A 373 -27.93 1.25 45.39
N GLU A 374 -28.65 1.82 46.36
CA GLU A 374 -29.92 2.52 46.13
C GLU A 374 -29.76 3.78 45.24
N LEU A 375 -28.54 4.34 45.21
CA LEU A 375 -28.21 5.53 44.40
C LEU A 375 -27.75 5.20 42.98
N LEU A 376 -27.63 3.91 42.62
CA LEU A 376 -27.19 3.51 41.28
C LEU A 376 -28.28 3.83 40.23
N PRO A 377 -27.91 4.44 39.08
CA PRO A 377 -28.87 4.74 38.03
C PRO A 377 -29.46 3.46 37.44
N CYS A 378 -30.78 3.34 37.50
CA CYS A 378 -31.55 2.19 37.03
C CYS A 378 -32.13 2.44 35.63
N SER A 379 -31.40 2.07 34.59
CA SER A 379 -31.84 2.28 33.21
C SER A 379 -32.71 1.15 32.66
N THR A 380 -32.44 -0.11 33.05
CA THR A 380 -33.12 -1.28 32.48
C THR A 380 -33.88 -2.09 33.53
N ALA A 381 -34.81 -2.95 33.08
CA ALA A 381 -35.55 -3.86 33.96
C ALA A 381 -34.61 -4.89 34.64
N ARG A 382 -33.52 -5.26 33.97
CA ARG A 382 -32.48 -6.13 34.56
C ARG A 382 -31.69 -5.41 35.63
N ASP A 383 -31.41 -4.11 35.47
CA ASP A 383 -30.74 -3.32 36.51
C ASP A 383 -31.59 -3.25 37.78
N ARG A 384 -32.92 -3.11 37.64
CA ARG A 384 -33.86 -3.15 38.78
C ARG A 384 -33.90 -4.51 39.47
N LEU A 385 -33.86 -5.59 38.69
CA LEU A 385 -33.82 -6.95 39.23
C LEU A 385 -32.48 -7.26 39.92
N ALA A 386 -31.38 -6.78 39.35
CA ALA A 386 -30.07 -6.87 39.99
C ALA A 386 -30.06 -6.03 41.28
N GLN A 387 -30.54 -4.80 41.28
CA GLN A 387 -30.63 -3.98 42.51
C GLN A 387 -31.50 -4.63 43.59
N SER A 388 -32.69 -5.13 43.25
CA SER A 388 -33.54 -5.82 44.23
C SER A 388 -32.89 -7.11 44.74
N GLY A 389 -32.24 -7.87 43.86
CA GLY A 389 -31.45 -9.05 44.23
C GLY A 389 -30.31 -8.72 45.19
N ARG A 390 -29.57 -7.64 44.94
CA ARG A 390 -28.47 -7.20 45.82
C ARG A 390 -28.97 -6.69 47.17
N SER A 391 -30.02 -5.86 47.18
CA SER A 391 -30.61 -5.35 48.42
C SER A 391 -31.27 -6.45 49.24
N THR A 392 -31.84 -7.47 48.59
CA THR A 392 -32.41 -8.63 49.29
C THR A 392 -31.33 -9.58 49.79
N ALA A 393 -30.28 -9.89 49.03
CA ALA A 393 -29.14 -10.68 49.49
C ALA A 393 -28.44 -10.02 50.68
N ALA A 394 -28.15 -8.72 50.57
CA ALA A 394 -27.56 -7.94 51.66
C ALA A 394 -28.49 -7.77 52.88
N MET A 395 -29.81 -7.96 52.73
CA MET A 395 -30.77 -7.95 53.85
C MET A 395 -31.07 -9.35 54.40
N PHE A 396 -30.99 -10.42 53.61
CA PHE A 396 -31.19 -11.79 54.08
C PHE A 396 -30.02 -12.25 54.95
N ASP A 397 -28.79 -11.84 54.62
CA ASP A 397 -27.61 -12.07 55.45
C ASP A 397 -27.53 -11.15 56.70
N ARG A 398 -28.55 -10.30 56.93
CA ARG A 398 -28.73 -9.59 58.23
C ARG A 398 -29.37 -10.48 59.30
N ARG A 399 -29.89 -11.66 58.96
CA ARG A 399 -30.49 -12.63 59.89
C ARG A 399 -29.58 -13.83 60.04
#